data_AF-A0AAD7CP14-F1
#
_entry.id   AF-A0AAD7CP14-F1
#
_cell.length_a   1.000
_cell.length_b   1.000
_cell.length_c   1.000
_cell.angle_alpha   90.00
_cell.angle_beta   90.00
_cell.angle_gamma   90.00
#
_symmetry.space_group_name_H-M   'P 1'
#
loop_
_entity.id
_entity.type
_entity.pdbx_description
1 polymer ?
#
loop_
_entity_poly.entity_id
_entity_poly.type
_entity_poly.pdbx_seq_one_letter_code
_entity_poly.pdbx_strand_id
1 'polypeptide(L)'
;PYRDEDVLLSLQLLAYLSKYPHVRQAFYKRRNGFHPASALALAAAKAAEIPEKPMPKAPEIAPASSSSRASTSAATALTSAASTSAAARPALETNVFSLVERFTFRPSSSETDLPNPPPKLPQEIQYWAGVIMRNACRKDDSRGGIRQCANMLCGRWEEYPREFAKCRRCRKAKYCGKECQSTAWSEGHRFWCSAKE
;
A
#
# COMPACT_ATOMS: atom_id res chain seq x y z
N PRO A 1 -21.26 1.04 16.82
CA PRO A 1 -21.07 0.23 15.58
C PRO A 1 -22.05 0.69 14.50
N TYR A 2 -21.60 0.80 13.25
CA TYR A 2 -22.51 1.07 12.13
C TYR A 2 -23.32 -0.19 11.80
N ARG A 3 -24.54 -0.02 11.27
CA ARG A 3 -25.36 -1.15 10.86
C ARG A 3 -24.86 -1.73 9.55
N ASP A 4 -24.94 -3.05 9.40
CA ASP A 4 -24.48 -3.72 8.18
C ASP A 4 -25.25 -3.26 6.92
N GLU A 5 -26.54 -2.89 7.07
CA GLU A 5 -27.34 -2.36 5.97
C GLU A 5 -26.80 -1.03 5.43
N ASP A 6 -26.39 -0.13 6.31
CA ASP A 6 -25.84 1.18 5.94
C ASP A 6 -24.48 1.03 5.24
N VAL A 7 -23.65 0.10 5.73
CA VAL A 7 -22.37 -0.26 5.12
C VAL A 7 -22.60 -0.85 3.73
N LEU A 8 -23.56 -1.77 3.61
CA LEU A 8 -23.92 -2.40 2.34
C LEU A 8 -24.41 -1.36 1.31
N LEU A 9 -25.32 -0.47 1.70
CA LEU A 9 -25.83 0.60 0.83
C LEU A 9 -24.69 1.51 0.35
N SER A 10 -23.77 1.86 1.25
CA SER A 10 -22.59 2.69 0.93
C SER A 10 -21.67 1.99 -0.09
N LEU A 11 -21.43 0.70 0.07
CA LEU A 11 -20.61 -0.09 -0.87
C LEU A 11 -21.31 -0.26 -2.22
N GLN A 12 -22.63 -0.44 -2.25
CA GLN A 12 -23.39 -0.51 -3.50
C GLN A 12 -23.31 0.80 -4.28
N LEU A 13 -23.49 1.94 -3.62
CA LEU A 13 -23.31 3.25 -4.23
C LEU A 13 -21.88 3.42 -4.76
N LEU A 14 -20.87 3.07 -3.95
CA LEU A 14 -19.48 3.18 -4.36
C LEU A 14 -19.13 2.24 -5.53
N ALA A 15 -19.73 1.04 -5.58
CA ALA A 15 -19.61 0.11 -6.69
C ALA A 15 -20.21 0.69 -7.98
N TYR A 16 -21.34 1.38 -7.88
CA TYR A 16 -21.96 2.06 -9.02
C TYR A 16 -21.10 3.22 -9.51
N LEU A 17 -20.71 4.13 -8.60
CA LEU A 17 -19.89 5.30 -8.92
C LEU A 17 -18.52 4.92 -9.48
N SER A 18 -17.90 3.84 -8.98
CA SER A 18 -16.62 3.34 -9.51
C SER A 18 -16.72 2.71 -10.91
N LYS A 19 -17.90 2.60 -11.53
CA LYS A 19 -17.99 2.22 -12.95
C LYS A 19 -17.46 3.33 -13.86
N TYR A 20 -17.55 4.58 -13.43
CA TYR A 20 -17.19 5.75 -14.22
C TYR A 20 -15.69 6.06 -14.08
N PRO A 21 -14.91 6.15 -15.18
CA PRO A 21 -13.46 6.38 -15.13
C PRO A 21 -13.06 7.61 -14.33
N HIS A 22 -13.69 8.77 -14.58
CA HIS A 22 -13.39 10.03 -13.91
C HIS A 22 -13.59 9.95 -12.38
N VAL A 23 -14.62 9.25 -11.91
CA VAL A 23 -14.86 9.05 -10.48
C VAL A 23 -13.81 8.12 -9.86
N ARG A 24 -13.43 7.02 -10.56
CA ARG A 24 -12.35 6.14 -10.10
C ARG A 24 -11.04 6.91 -9.90
N GLN A 25 -10.70 7.84 -10.80
CA GLN A 25 -9.51 8.68 -10.64
C GLN A 25 -9.56 9.49 -9.34
N ALA A 26 -10.71 10.08 -9.01
CA ALA A 26 -10.89 10.82 -7.76
C ALA A 26 -10.77 9.92 -6.51
N PHE A 27 -11.10 8.63 -6.64
CA PHE A 27 -10.95 7.64 -5.58
C PHE A 27 -9.52 7.14 -5.39
N TYR A 28 -8.70 7.15 -6.45
CA TYR A 28 -7.25 6.87 -6.37
C TYR A 28 -6.43 7.98 -5.75
N LYS A 29 -6.94 9.22 -5.74
CA LYS A 29 -6.28 10.34 -5.08
C LYS A 29 -6.04 10.01 -3.61
N ARG A 30 -4.77 9.92 -3.23
CA ARG A 30 -4.35 9.74 -1.84
C ARG A 30 -4.80 10.93 -1.01
N ARG A 31 -5.25 10.64 0.20
CA ARG A 31 -5.68 11.64 1.18
C ARG A 31 -4.97 11.34 2.49
N ASN A 32 -4.54 12.40 3.17
CA ASN A 32 -4.10 12.32 4.55
C ASN A 32 -5.27 11.75 5.36
N GLY A 33 -4.98 10.76 6.21
CA GLY A 33 -5.95 9.79 6.70
C GLY A 33 -7.33 10.34 7.07
N PHE A 34 -8.37 9.61 6.68
CA PHE A 34 -9.78 9.97 6.91
C PHE A 34 -10.23 9.90 8.39
N HIS A 35 -9.33 9.52 9.30
CA HIS A 35 -9.61 9.33 10.72
C HIS A 35 -8.85 10.37 11.56
N PRO A 36 -9.49 11.01 12.56
CA PRO A 36 -8.83 12.00 13.43
C PRO A 36 -7.57 11.46 14.09
N ALA A 37 -7.56 10.19 14.51
CA ALA A 37 -6.36 9.55 15.07
C ALA A 37 -5.19 9.46 14.06
N SER A 38 -5.46 9.32 12.76
CA SER A 38 -4.42 9.38 11.73
C SER A 38 -3.91 10.80 11.55
N ALA A 39 -4.79 11.81 11.58
CA ALA A 39 -4.38 13.21 11.55
C ALA A 39 -3.53 13.61 12.77
N LEU A 40 -3.89 13.13 13.97
CA LEU A 40 -3.12 13.33 15.21
C LEU A 40 -1.77 12.62 15.15
N ALA A 41 -1.72 11.39 14.64
CA ALA A 41 -0.45 10.68 14.45
C ALA A 41 0.47 11.38 13.44
N LEU A 42 -0.11 11.94 12.36
CA LEU A 42 0.63 12.78 11.41
C LEU A 42 1.14 14.08 12.06
N ALA A 43 0.30 14.75 12.87
CA ALA A 43 0.67 15.97 13.57
C ALA A 43 1.80 15.70 14.59
N ALA A 44 1.73 14.58 15.30
CA ALA A 44 2.77 14.12 16.22
C ALA A 44 4.07 13.78 15.47
N ALA A 45 4.00 13.09 14.32
CA ALA A 45 5.17 12.80 13.50
C ALA A 45 5.82 14.07 12.95
N LYS A 46 5.03 15.06 12.50
CA LYS A 46 5.53 16.37 12.05
C LYS A 46 6.14 17.21 13.18
N ALA A 47 5.59 17.12 14.40
CA ALA A 47 6.15 17.80 15.57
C ALA A 47 7.48 17.18 16.03
N ALA A 48 7.75 15.92 15.67
CA ALA A 48 9.00 15.22 15.96
C ALA A 48 10.10 15.48 14.91
N GLU A 49 9.78 16.07 13.76
CA GLU A 49 10.79 16.57 12.81
C GLU A 49 11.33 17.93 13.30
N ILE A 50 12.38 17.87 14.12
CA ILE A 50 13.19 19.05 14.49
C ILE A 50 13.89 19.57 13.22
N PRO A 51 13.84 20.88 12.89
CA PRO A 51 14.60 21.40 11.76
C PRO A 51 16.09 21.32 12.06
N GLU A 52 16.82 20.44 11.37
CA GLU A 52 18.28 20.47 11.39
C GLU A 52 18.76 21.82 10.85
N LYS A 53 19.40 22.58 11.74
CA LYS A 53 20.00 23.87 11.45
C LYS A 53 21.20 23.64 10.52
N PRO A 54 21.29 24.26 9.33
CA PRO A 54 22.41 24.02 8.43
C PRO A 54 23.67 24.68 9.02
N MET A 55 24.68 23.85 9.28
CA MET A 55 26.00 24.29 9.76
C MET A 55 26.80 24.89 8.59
N PRO A 56 27.51 26.02 8.76
CA PRO A 56 28.26 26.64 7.67
C PRO A 56 29.54 25.87 7.36
N LYS A 57 29.84 25.70 6.06
CA LYS A 57 31.10 25.15 5.54
C LYS A 57 32.27 26.11 5.82
N ALA A 58 33.39 25.56 6.25
CA ALA A 58 34.70 26.21 6.26
C ALA A 58 35.71 25.37 5.43
N PRO A 59 36.79 25.97 4.91
CA PRO A 59 37.32 25.65 3.59
C PRO A 59 38.42 24.59 3.56
N GLU A 60 38.62 24.09 2.34
CA GLU A 60 39.55 23.07 1.86
C GLU A 60 41.02 23.50 1.95
N ILE A 61 41.86 22.67 2.58
CA ILE A 61 43.32 22.65 2.40
C ILE A 61 43.79 21.18 2.46
N ALA A 62 44.43 20.72 1.38
CA ALA A 62 45.28 19.53 1.31
C ALA A 62 46.73 20.00 1.04
N PRO A 63 47.77 19.14 0.90
CA PRO A 63 47.88 17.70 1.18
C PRO A 63 49.14 17.36 2.02
N ALA A 64 49.30 16.12 2.50
CA ALA A 64 50.58 15.38 2.46
C ALA A 64 50.50 13.98 3.08
N SER A 65 51.18 13.08 2.38
CA SER A 65 51.53 11.67 2.58
C SER A 65 52.27 11.30 3.88
N SER A 66 52.10 10.06 4.37
CA SER A 66 53.16 9.02 4.40
C SER A 66 52.75 7.74 5.18
N SER A 67 53.39 6.64 4.79
CA SER A 67 53.12 5.22 5.08
C SER A 67 53.63 4.68 6.43
N SER A 68 53.01 3.61 6.94
CA SER A 68 53.66 2.37 7.49
C SER A 68 52.59 1.41 8.05
N ARG A 69 52.44 0.16 7.55
CA ARG A 69 52.95 -1.15 8.08
C ARG A 69 52.67 -1.37 9.58
N ALA A 70 52.24 -2.51 10.13
CA ALA A 70 51.77 -3.83 9.68
C ALA A 70 51.31 -4.63 10.94
N SER A 71 50.58 -5.74 10.72
CA SER A 71 50.61 -7.01 11.51
C SER A 71 49.63 -7.30 12.67
N THR A 72 48.83 -8.36 12.40
CA THR A 72 48.51 -9.57 13.21
C THR A 72 47.62 -9.55 14.47
N SER A 73 46.45 -10.20 14.30
CA SER A 73 45.86 -11.31 15.09
C SER A 73 45.52 -11.13 16.59
N ALA A 74 44.21 -11.15 16.93
CA ALA A 74 43.54 -12.24 17.67
C ALA A 74 42.15 -11.80 18.17
N ALA A 75 41.21 -12.75 18.17
CA ALA A 75 39.79 -12.63 18.47
C ALA A 75 39.48 -12.24 19.92
N THR A 76 38.36 -11.54 20.18
CA THR A 76 37.35 -11.90 21.20
C THR A 76 36.04 -11.07 21.01
N ALA A 77 34.91 -11.78 21.08
CA ALA A 77 33.57 -11.40 21.55
C ALA A 77 32.78 -10.20 20.94
N LEU A 78 31.68 -10.58 20.27
CA LEU A 78 30.29 -10.15 20.54
C LEU A 78 30.04 -8.67 20.88
N THR A 79 29.41 -7.95 19.96
CA THR A 79 28.20 -7.18 20.27
C THR A 79 27.46 -6.84 18.97
N SER A 80 26.22 -7.31 18.89
CA SER A 80 25.26 -7.00 17.84
C SER A 80 24.90 -5.52 17.89
N ALA A 81 25.23 -4.77 16.84
CA ALA A 81 24.60 -3.49 16.54
C ALA A 81 23.98 -3.58 15.14
N ALA A 82 22.88 -4.34 15.07
CA ALA A 82 21.98 -4.25 13.93
C ALA A 82 21.39 -2.83 13.94
N SER A 83 21.91 -1.98 13.06
CA SER A 83 21.41 -0.65 12.75
C SER A 83 19.97 -0.76 12.23
N THR A 84 19.03 -0.87 13.16
CA THR A 84 17.60 -0.72 12.90
C THR A 84 17.36 0.75 12.68
N SER A 85 17.60 1.21 11.45
CA SER A 85 16.88 2.36 10.92
C SER A 85 15.42 1.95 10.85
N ALA A 86 14.72 2.12 11.96
CA ALA A 86 13.26 2.11 12.01
C ALA A 86 12.80 3.25 11.13
N ALA A 87 12.64 2.96 9.84
CA ALA A 87 12.07 3.87 8.86
C ALA A 87 10.76 4.40 9.45
N ALA A 88 10.74 5.71 9.73
CA ALA A 88 9.57 6.41 10.19
C ALA A 88 8.40 6.02 9.28
N ARG A 89 7.39 5.34 9.83
CA ARG A 89 6.20 4.93 9.08
C ARG A 89 5.64 6.21 8.45
N PRO A 90 5.72 6.40 7.12
CA PRO A 90 5.22 7.63 6.53
C PRO A 90 3.74 7.73 6.85
N ALA A 91 3.32 8.94 7.20
CA ALA A 91 1.94 9.39 7.21
C ALA A 91 1.08 8.51 6.31
N LEU A 92 0.11 7.76 6.87
CA LEU A 92 -0.71 6.77 6.16
C LEU A 92 -1.64 7.45 5.14
N GLU A 93 -1.06 7.96 4.06
CA GLU A 93 -1.77 8.40 2.89
C GLU A 93 -2.44 7.17 2.28
N THR A 94 -3.78 7.16 2.37
CA THR A 94 -4.59 6.08 1.85
C THR A 94 -5.53 6.63 0.78
N ASN A 95 -6.00 5.75 -0.09
CA ASN A 95 -7.02 6.07 -1.06
C ASN A 95 -8.28 5.24 -0.77
N VAL A 96 -9.39 5.57 -1.43
CA VAL A 96 -10.68 4.93 -1.13
C VAL A 96 -10.60 3.41 -1.41
N PHE A 97 -9.91 2.99 -2.47
CA PHE A 97 -9.78 1.56 -2.79
C PHE A 97 -8.95 0.80 -1.76
N SER A 98 -7.88 1.39 -1.22
CA SER A 98 -7.11 0.79 -0.11
C SER A 98 -7.95 0.58 1.15
N LEU A 99 -8.95 1.44 1.40
CA LEU A 99 -9.89 1.24 2.51
C LEU A 99 -10.88 0.12 2.20
N VAL A 100 -11.46 0.13 1.01
CA VAL A 100 -12.44 -0.88 0.56
C VAL A 100 -11.81 -2.27 0.48
N GLU A 101 -10.53 -2.38 0.12
CA GLU A 101 -9.84 -3.66 0.01
C GLU A 101 -9.89 -4.46 1.31
N ARG A 102 -9.88 -3.79 2.47
CA ARG A 102 -9.99 -4.45 3.78
C ARG A 102 -11.33 -5.15 3.99
N PHE A 103 -12.41 -4.62 3.39
CA PHE A 103 -13.74 -5.25 3.43
C PHE A 103 -13.82 -6.51 2.55
N THR A 104 -12.81 -6.78 1.73
CA THR A 104 -12.75 -8.03 0.93
C THR A 104 -12.26 -9.22 1.74
N PHE A 105 -11.67 -9.00 2.92
CA PHE A 105 -10.98 -10.05 3.66
C PHE A 105 -11.95 -11.10 4.17
N ARG A 106 -11.51 -12.35 4.04
CA ARG A 106 -12.21 -13.53 4.55
C ARG A 106 -11.30 -14.19 5.58
N PRO A 107 -11.66 -14.16 6.87
CA PRO A 107 -10.93 -14.88 7.90
C PRO A 107 -10.79 -16.35 7.50
N SER A 108 -9.60 -16.92 7.70
CA SER A 108 -9.45 -18.37 7.58
C SER A 108 -10.14 -19.08 8.73
N SER A 109 -10.38 -20.39 8.58
CA SER A 109 -10.91 -21.23 9.66
C SER A 109 -10.03 -21.10 10.92
N SER A 110 -8.70 -21.14 10.75
CA SER A 110 -7.73 -20.99 11.84
C SER A 110 -7.75 -19.62 12.53
N GLU A 111 -8.11 -18.54 11.83
CA GLU A 111 -8.26 -17.20 12.44
C GLU A 111 -9.57 -17.08 13.23
N THR A 112 -10.58 -17.86 12.87
CA THR A 112 -11.89 -17.86 13.53
C THR A 112 -11.83 -18.55 14.91
N ASP A 113 -10.87 -19.45 15.10
CA ASP A 113 -10.67 -20.21 16.34
C ASP A 113 -9.78 -19.48 17.38
N LEU A 114 -9.31 -18.27 17.06
CA LEU A 114 -8.49 -17.47 17.98
C LEU A 114 -9.31 -16.98 19.19
N PRO A 115 -8.68 -16.74 20.36
CA PRO A 115 -9.35 -16.20 21.55
C PRO A 115 -10.05 -14.85 21.31
N ASN A 116 -9.62 -14.09 20.30
CA ASN A 116 -10.23 -12.87 19.84
C ASN A 116 -10.26 -12.88 18.31
N PRO A 117 -11.28 -13.52 17.70
CA PRO A 117 -11.32 -13.70 16.26
C PRO A 117 -11.61 -12.35 15.56
N PRO A 118 -11.08 -12.15 14.35
CA PRO A 118 -11.40 -10.95 13.57
C PRO A 118 -12.90 -10.91 13.25
N PRO A 119 -13.54 -9.72 13.23
CA PRO A 119 -14.96 -9.59 12.93
C PRO A 119 -15.30 -10.22 11.58
N LYS A 120 -16.26 -11.14 11.56
CA LYS A 120 -16.75 -11.75 10.32
C LYS A 120 -17.76 -10.82 9.65
N LEU A 121 -17.37 -10.26 8.51
CA LEU A 121 -18.25 -9.43 7.71
C LEU A 121 -19.28 -10.29 6.94
N PRO A 122 -20.53 -9.82 6.77
CA PRO A 122 -21.51 -10.42 5.86
C PRO A 122 -20.97 -10.65 4.44
N GLN A 123 -21.44 -11.70 3.78
CA GLN A 123 -20.94 -12.09 2.46
C GLN A 123 -21.24 -11.03 1.39
N GLU A 124 -22.38 -10.33 1.53
CA GLU A 124 -22.84 -9.27 0.65
C GLU A 124 -21.85 -8.09 0.69
N ILE A 125 -21.41 -7.69 1.88
CA ILE A 125 -20.40 -6.63 2.07
C ILE A 125 -19.11 -7.01 1.34
N GLN A 126 -18.61 -8.24 1.55
CA GLN A 126 -17.41 -8.73 0.86
C GLN A 126 -17.58 -8.78 -0.66
N TYR A 127 -18.76 -9.19 -1.13
CA TYR A 127 -19.08 -9.25 -2.55
C TYR A 127 -18.99 -7.87 -3.20
N TRP A 128 -19.66 -6.87 -2.62
CA TRP A 128 -19.67 -5.51 -3.15
C TRP A 128 -18.30 -4.84 -3.05
N ALA A 129 -17.56 -5.06 -1.96
CA ALA A 129 -16.16 -4.66 -1.85
C ALA A 129 -15.32 -5.26 -3.00
N GLY A 130 -15.50 -6.55 -3.30
CA GLY A 130 -14.84 -7.21 -4.43
C GLY A 130 -15.24 -6.61 -5.79
N VAL A 131 -16.50 -6.20 -5.98
CA VAL A 131 -16.95 -5.49 -7.20
C VAL A 131 -16.21 -4.17 -7.36
N ILE A 132 -16.11 -3.38 -6.31
CA ILE A 132 -15.39 -2.09 -6.31
C ILE A 132 -13.91 -2.31 -6.68
N MET A 133 -13.24 -3.28 -6.05
CA MET A 133 -11.82 -3.57 -6.36
C MET A 133 -11.60 -4.03 -7.81
N ARG A 134 -12.54 -4.79 -8.37
CA ARG A 134 -12.51 -5.14 -9.80
C ARG A 134 -12.74 -3.93 -10.72
N ASN A 135 -13.62 -3.02 -10.33
CA ASN A 135 -13.84 -1.76 -11.06
C ASN A 135 -12.60 -0.87 -11.04
N ALA A 136 -11.91 -0.78 -9.91
CA ALA A 136 -10.66 -0.04 -9.75
C ALA A 136 -9.68 -0.38 -10.89
N CYS A 137 -9.49 -1.68 -11.16
CA CYS A 137 -8.54 -2.20 -12.15
C CYS A 137 -8.99 -2.10 -13.64
N ARG A 138 -10.13 -1.47 -13.96
CA ARG A 138 -10.56 -1.31 -15.36
C ARG A 138 -9.66 -0.31 -16.09
N LYS A 139 -9.56 -0.44 -17.42
CA LYS A 139 -8.88 0.55 -18.26
C LYS A 139 -9.54 1.92 -18.15
N ASP A 140 -8.77 2.96 -18.38
CA ASP A 140 -9.26 4.32 -18.53
C ASP A 140 -9.19 4.72 -20.01
N ASP A 141 -10.34 4.72 -20.68
CA ASP A 141 -10.43 5.07 -22.10
C ASP A 141 -10.10 6.56 -22.36
N SER A 142 -10.29 7.45 -21.37
CA SER A 142 -9.92 8.86 -21.47
C SER A 142 -8.39 9.09 -21.48
N ARG A 143 -7.62 8.09 -21.06
CA ARG A 143 -6.15 8.10 -21.05
C ARG A 143 -5.55 7.15 -22.10
N GLY A 144 -6.28 6.86 -23.18
CA GLY A 144 -5.82 5.94 -24.23
C GLY A 144 -5.94 4.46 -23.87
N GLY A 145 -6.79 4.11 -22.90
CA GLY A 145 -7.07 2.71 -22.54
C GLY A 145 -6.03 2.06 -21.63
N ILE A 146 -5.15 2.86 -21.03
CA ILE A 146 -4.14 2.44 -20.05
C ILE A 146 -4.76 2.11 -18.69
N ARG A 147 -4.01 1.39 -17.84
CA ARG A 147 -4.43 0.98 -16.49
C ARG A 147 -3.47 1.45 -15.43
N GLN A 148 -3.97 1.56 -14.21
CA GLN A 148 -3.13 1.67 -13.02
C GLN A 148 -2.77 0.29 -12.48
N CYS A 149 -1.63 0.21 -11.81
CA CYS A 149 -1.20 -0.99 -11.10
C CYS A 149 -2.24 -1.38 -10.06
N ALA A 150 -2.59 -2.67 -10.01
CA ALA A 150 -3.56 -3.21 -9.07
C ALA A 150 -3.03 -3.30 -7.62
N ASN A 151 -1.75 -2.99 -7.38
CA ASN A 151 -1.28 -2.69 -6.03
C ASN A 151 -1.71 -1.26 -5.68
N MET A 152 -2.70 -1.11 -4.80
CA MET A 152 -3.29 0.19 -4.45
C MET A 152 -2.30 1.15 -3.78
N LEU A 153 -1.19 0.62 -3.24
CA LEU A 153 -0.10 1.41 -2.65
C LEU A 153 0.96 1.82 -3.69
N CYS A 154 0.96 1.23 -4.89
CA CYS A 154 1.90 1.58 -5.96
C CYS A 154 1.44 2.83 -6.73
N GLY A 155 0.24 2.79 -7.30
CA GLY A 155 -0.32 3.92 -8.05
C GLY A 155 0.32 4.21 -9.42
N ARG A 156 1.29 3.40 -9.87
CA ARG A 156 1.91 3.55 -11.21
C ARG A 156 0.90 3.29 -12.33
N TRP A 157 0.95 4.10 -13.38
CA TRP A 157 0.17 3.94 -14.61
C TRP A 157 0.98 3.26 -15.70
N GLU A 158 0.33 2.48 -16.55
CA GLU A 158 0.93 2.05 -17.82
C GLU A 158 1.25 3.30 -18.67
N GLU A 159 2.39 3.32 -19.34
CA GLU A 159 2.78 4.33 -20.31
C GLU A 159 2.16 4.04 -21.68
N TYR A 160 2.05 2.75 -22.03
CA TYR A 160 1.37 2.28 -23.24
C TYR A 160 0.46 1.08 -22.93
N PRO A 161 -0.63 0.87 -23.71
CA PRO A 161 -1.58 -0.20 -23.42
C PRO A 161 -0.90 -1.57 -23.34
N ARG A 162 -1.24 -2.33 -22.29
CA ARG A 162 -0.76 -3.71 -22.04
C ARG A 162 0.71 -3.83 -21.61
N GLU A 163 1.36 -2.74 -21.21
CA GLU A 163 2.68 -2.78 -20.57
C GLU A 163 2.69 -3.69 -19.33
N PHE A 164 1.65 -3.65 -18.51
CA PHE A 164 1.64 -4.35 -17.24
C PHE A 164 1.31 -5.85 -17.36
N ALA A 165 2.01 -6.65 -16.56
CA ALA A 165 1.80 -8.08 -16.48
C ALA A 165 0.41 -8.40 -15.90
N LYS A 166 -0.27 -9.39 -16.49
CA LYS A 166 -1.58 -9.85 -16.03
C LYS A 166 -1.47 -10.83 -14.86
N CYS A 167 -2.38 -10.74 -13.91
CA CYS A 167 -2.55 -11.78 -12.90
C CYS A 167 -2.79 -13.14 -13.58
N ARG A 168 -2.03 -14.17 -13.19
CA ARG A 168 -2.15 -15.52 -13.78
C ARG A 168 -3.52 -16.16 -13.55
N ARG A 169 -4.16 -15.88 -12.41
CA ARG A 169 -5.46 -16.43 -12.03
C ARG A 169 -6.62 -15.70 -12.71
N CYS A 170 -6.88 -14.45 -12.36
CA CYS A 170 -8.04 -13.72 -12.89
C CYS A 170 -7.84 -13.10 -14.26
N ARG A 171 -6.59 -12.87 -14.70
CA ARG A 171 -6.21 -12.10 -15.91
C ARG A 171 -6.72 -10.63 -15.97
N LYS A 172 -7.58 -10.23 -15.03
CA LYS A 172 -8.23 -8.91 -14.89
C LYS A 172 -7.27 -7.87 -14.29
N ALA A 173 -6.72 -8.16 -13.12
CA ALA A 173 -5.75 -7.29 -12.46
C ALA A 173 -4.40 -7.27 -13.22
N LYS A 174 -3.76 -6.09 -13.25
CA LYS A 174 -2.48 -5.84 -13.93
C LYS A 174 -1.47 -5.24 -12.97
N TYR A 175 -0.20 -5.64 -13.08
CA TYR A 175 0.87 -5.21 -12.20
C TYR A 175 2.09 -4.74 -12.99
N CYS A 176 2.74 -3.67 -12.53
CA CYS A 176 3.97 -3.16 -13.14
C CYS A 176 5.19 -4.06 -12.90
N GLY A 177 5.06 -5.08 -12.04
CA GLY A 177 6.14 -6.02 -11.73
C GLY A 177 5.69 -7.12 -10.77
N LYS A 178 6.55 -8.14 -10.61
CA LYS A 178 6.30 -9.31 -9.76
C LYS A 178 6.16 -8.93 -8.27
N GLU A 179 6.95 -7.96 -7.81
CA GLU A 179 6.88 -7.47 -6.42
C GLU A 179 5.50 -6.90 -6.11
N CYS A 180 5.00 -5.97 -6.95
CA CYS A 180 3.66 -5.42 -6.78
C CYS A 180 2.56 -6.48 -6.85
N GLN A 181 2.72 -7.52 -7.69
CA GLN A 181 1.79 -8.64 -7.69
C GLN A 181 1.82 -9.41 -6.36
N SER A 182 3.01 -9.69 -5.83
CA SER A 182 3.19 -10.43 -4.58
C SER A 182 2.62 -9.66 -3.39
N THR A 183 2.95 -8.38 -3.26
CA THR A 183 2.42 -7.51 -2.22
C THR A 183 0.91 -7.38 -2.33
N ALA A 184 0.36 -7.08 -3.51
CA ALA A 184 -1.09 -7.00 -3.66
C ALA A 184 -1.79 -8.34 -3.35
N TRP A 185 -1.13 -9.48 -3.63
CA TRP A 185 -1.66 -10.79 -3.30
C TRP A 185 -1.79 -11.02 -1.79
N SER A 186 -0.74 -10.70 -1.02
CA SER A 186 -0.77 -10.81 0.44
C SER A 186 -1.73 -9.82 1.08
N GLU A 187 -1.77 -8.59 0.56
CA GLU A 187 -2.57 -7.49 1.10
C GLU A 187 -4.07 -7.59 0.81
N GLY A 188 -4.51 -8.34 -0.21
CA GLY A 188 -5.96 -8.47 -0.42
C GLY A 188 -6.41 -9.07 -1.74
N HIS A 189 -5.62 -8.97 -2.81
CA HIS A 189 -6.03 -9.43 -4.14
C HIS A 189 -6.55 -10.86 -4.14
N ARG A 190 -5.96 -11.75 -3.33
CA ARG A 190 -6.39 -13.14 -3.20
C ARG A 190 -7.88 -13.31 -2.90
N PHE A 191 -8.50 -12.36 -2.19
CA PHE A 191 -9.89 -12.43 -1.75
C PHE A 191 -10.89 -11.89 -2.78
N TRP A 192 -10.45 -11.02 -3.68
CA TRP A 192 -11.28 -10.48 -4.78
C TRP A 192 -10.83 -10.96 -6.17
N CYS A 193 -9.85 -11.85 -6.23
CA CYS A 193 -9.39 -12.54 -7.42
C CYS A 193 -10.46 -13.52 -7.92
N SER A 194 -11.26 -13.09 -8.90
CA SER A 194 -12.22 -13.95 -9.59
C SER A 194 -11.57 -14.51 -10.85
N ALA A 195 -11.17 -15.79 -10.80
CA ALA A 195 -10.82 -16.56 -11.98
C ALA A 195 -11.96 -16.47 -13.01
N LYS A 196 -11.63 -16.40 -14.30
CA LYS A 196 -12.61 -16.73 -15.32
C LYS A 196 -12.79 -18.24 -15.25
N GLU A 197 -14.04 -18.69 -15.12
CA GLU A 197 -14.44 -19.98 -15.70
C GLU A 197 -14.14 -19.96 -17.20
#